data_AF-A0A933VCY0-F1
#
_entry.id   AF-A0A933VCY0-F1
#
_cell.length_a   1.000
_cell.length_b   1.000
_cell.length_c   1.000
_cell.angle_alpha   90.00
_cell.angle_beta   90.00
_cell.angle_gamma   90.00
#
_symmetry.space_group_name_H-M   'P 1'
#
loop_
_entity.id
_entity.type
_entity.pdbx_description
1 polymer ?
#
loop_
_entity_poly.entity_id
_entity_poly.type
_entity_poly.pdbx_seq_one_letter_code
_entity_poly.pdbx_strand_id
1 'polypeptide(L)'
;MPQVSQEVQPTADLSQSSNSKIIPAALPTMPPISIPSALPIPVTGVTPSPQPMAIAVAVPSPTSEPTLVLAIPTPGITRAPVVRAPIKTSTPIKVLPTPTPSFPYHVNFSWCGPNWLTFIEGTVTQDGIQRNGLRVRVSQGPDGLAAWNDYVTGTDSTKPGGYTHIIDANAPHGGTWYLWLIDPQTNQRVSDIATVKTDPKRQDETSCQSANVNFSTP
;
A
#
# COMPACT_ATOMS: atom_id res chain seq x y z
N MET A 1 56.16 29.44 -13.35
CA MET A 1 55.57 28.73 -14.50
C MET A 1 54.14 28.36 -14.11
N PRO A 2 53.09 28.95 -14.72
CA PRO A 2 51.72 28.62 -14.38
C PRO A 2 51.25 27.39 -15.19
N GLN A 3 50.65 26.41 -14.52
CA GLN A 3 49.95 25.31 -15.16
C GLN A 3 48.55 25.78 -15.59
N VAL A 4 48.29 25.68 -16.90
CA VAL A 4 46.99 25.86 -17.52
C VAL A 4 46.24 24.54 -17.38
N SER A 5 45.16 24.51 -16.58
CA SER A 5 44.19 23.41 -16.59
C SER A 5 43.18 23.66 -17.71
N GLN A 6 43.14 22.77 -18.71
CA GLN A 6 42.15 22.79 -19.76
C GLN A 6 40.86 22.12 -19.29
N GLU A 7 39.78 22.86 -19.41
CA GLU A 7 38.40 22.44 -19.22
C GLU A 7 37.94 21.64 -20.46
N VAL A 8 37.61 20.37 -20.28
CA VAL A 8 37.08 19.51 -21.34
C VAL A 8 35.56 19.57 -21.28
N GLN A 9 34.94 20.25 -22.24
CA GLN A 9 33.48 20.21 -22.44
C GLN A 9 33.05 18.86 -23.05
N PRO A 10 31.97 18.24 -22.56
CA PRO A 10 31.39 17.07 -23.22
C PRO A 10 30.52 17.51 -24.41
N THR A 11 30.90 17.03 -25.60
CA THR A 11 30.14 17.14 -26.85
C THR A 11 28.86 16.30 -26.74
N ALA A 12 27.70 16.94 -26.87
CA ALA A 12 26.42 16.28 -26.99
C ALA A 12 26.31 15.63 -28.38
N ASP A 13 26.26 14.30 -28.42
CA ASP A 13 26.02 13.54 -29.65
C ASP A 13 24.50 13.43 -29.88
N LEU A 14 24.01 14.33 -30.73
CA LEU A 14 22.70 14.28 -31.36
C LEU A 14 22.84 13.48 -32.65
N SER A 15 22.20 12.31 -32.73
CA SER A 15 21.59 11.74 -33.95
C SER A 15 21.71 10.21 -33.97
N GLN A 16 20.57 9.53 -33.83
CA GLN A 16 20.14 8.55 -34.84
C GLN A 16 18.68 8.18 -34.59
N SER A 17 17.80 8.93 -35.26
CA SER A 17 16.42 8.55 -35.52
C SER A 17 16.43 7.40 -36.54
N SER A 18 16.36 6.17 -36.05
CA SER A 18 16.11 5.00 -36.89
C SER A 18 14.61 4.94 -37.21
N ASN A 19 14.25 5.45 -38.38
CA ASN A 19 12.94 5.23 -39.00
C ASN A 19 12.79 3.75 -39.39
N SER A 20 12.40 2.93 -38.41
CA SER A 20 11.92 1.57 -38.67
C SER A 20 10.55 1.64 -39.31
N LYS A 21 10.53 1.44 -40.63
CA LYS A 21 9.34 1.21 -41.45
C LYS A 21 8.60 -0.01 -40.91
N ILE A 22 7.58 0.20 -40.09
CA ILE A 22 6.68 -0.85 -39.60
C ILE A 22 5.90 -1.37 -40.80
N ILE A 23 6.27 -2.55 -41.29
CA ILE A 23 5.44 -3.33 -42.20
C ILE A 23 4.29 -3.87 -41.34
N PRO A 24 3.01 -3.60 -41.67
CA PRO A 24 1.90 -4.20 -40.94
C PRO A 24 1.94 -5.71 -41.17
N ALA A 25 2.27 -6.47 -40.13
CA ALA A 25 2.09 -7.90 -40.13
C ALA A 25 0.60 -8.18 -40.30
N ALA A 26 0.24 -8.93 -41.34
CA ALA A 26 -1.12 -9.38 -41.55
C ALA A 26 -1.60 -10.12 -40.30
N LEU A 27 -2.72 -9.66 -39.73
CA LEU A 27 -3.36 -10.33 -38.60
C LEU A 27 -3.64 -11.78 -39.00
N PRO A 28 -3.23 -12.78 -38.18
CA PRO A 28 -3.67 -14.15 -38.40
C PRO A 28 -5.19 -14.18 -38.25
N THR A 29 -5.88 -14.49 -39.34
CA THR A 29 -7.32 -14.76 -39.34
C THR A 29 -7.56 -15.98 -38.46
N MET A 30 -7.97 -15.76 -37.21
CA MET A 30 -8.32 -16.86 -36.32
C MET A 30 -9.53 -17.60 -36.90
N PRO A 31 -9.54 -18.94 -36.92
CA PRO A 31 -10.73 -19.70 -37.30
C PRO A 31 -11.87 -19.37 -36.34
N PRO A 32 -13.13 -19.34 -36.82
CA PRO A 32 -14.28 -19.09 -35.97
C PRO A 32 -14.33 -20.11 -34.83
N ILE A 33 -14.25 -19.60 -33.60
CA ILE A 33 -14.45 -20.40 -32.39
C ILE A 33 -15.88 -20.91 -32.42
N SER A 34 -16.03 -22.21 -32.58
CA SER A 34 -17.32 -22.89 -32.52
C SER A 34 -17.76 -22.90 -31.06
N ILE A 35 -18.70 -22.01 -30.71
CA ILE A 35 -19.28 -21.97 -29.37
C ILE A 35 -20.13 -23.24 -29.20
N PRO A 36 -19.84 -24.11 -28.22
CA PRO A 36 -20.73 -25.23 -27.93
C PRO A 36 -22.08 -24.67 -27.49
N SER A 37 -23.12 -25.03 -28.23
CA SER A 37 -24.50 -24.69 -27.91
C SER A 37 -24.82 -25.20 -26.51
N ALA A 38 -24.97 -24.28 -25.56
CA ALA A 38 -25.26 -24.61 -24.17
C ALA A 38 -26.64 -25.30 -24.10
N LEU A 39 -26.68 -26.48 -23.51
CA LEU A 39 -27.92 -27.17 -23.17
C LEU A 39 -28.78 -26.26 -22.26
N PRO A 40 -30.10 -26.22 -22.45
CA PRO A 40 -30.99 -25.44 -21.59
C PRO A 40 -30.90 -25.95 -20.16
N ILE A 41 -30.40 -25.11 -19.26
CA ILE A 41 -30.35 -25.38 -17.83
C ILE A 41 -31.80 -25.34 -17.30
N PRO A 42 -32.27 -26.35 -16.55
CA PRO A 42 -33.59 -26.32 -15.94
C PRO A 42 -33.69 -25.14 -14.96
N VAL A 43 -34.60 -24.22 -15.25
CA VAL A 43 -34.94 -23.09 -14.38
C VAL A 43 -35.60 -23.65 -13.13
N THR A 44 -34.82 -23.80 -12.08
CA THR A 44 -35.33 -24.20 -10.76
C THR A 44 -36.02 -22.98 -10.15
N GLY A 45 -37.22 -23.20 -9.61
CA GLY A 45 -38.21 -22.18 -9.29
C GLY A 45 -37.68 -20.95 -8.54
N VAL A 46 -38.13 -19.79 -9.02
CA VAL A 46 -38.10 -18.52 -8.30
C VAL A 46 -38.77 -18.69 -6.94
N THR A 47 -37.96 -18.76 -5.89
CA THR A 47 -38.41 -18.53 -4.53
C THR A 47 -38.79 -17.05 -4.42
N PRO A 48 -39.99 -16.69 -3.93
CA PRO A 48 -40.39 -15.30 -3.82
C PRO A 48 -39.40 -14.54 -2.94
N SER A 49 -38.82 -13.49 -3.50
CA SER A 49 -37.98 -12.54 -2.78
C SER A 49 -38.83 -11.88 -1.67
N PRO A 50 -38.39 -11.92 -0.40
CA PRO A 50 -39.11 -11.23 0.66
C PRO A 50 -39.15 -9.72 0.34
N GLN A 51 -40.35 -9.15 0.38
CA GLN A 51 -40.54 -7.70 0.22
C GLN A 51 -39.64 -6.96 1.22
N PRO A 52 -38.94 -5.90 0.79
CA PRO A 52 -38.22 -5.05 1.72
C PRO A 52 -39.24 -4.40 2.66
N MET A 53 -39.18 -4.77 3.94
CA MET A 53 -39.84 -4.00 4.98
C MET A 53 -39.23 -2.60 4.96
N ALA A 54 -40.06 -1.59 4.69
CA ALA A 54 -39.69 -0.20 4.80
C ALA A 54 -39.27 0.07 6.26
N ILE A 55 -37.96 0.13 6.50
CA ILE A 55 -37.41 0.60 7.76
C ILE A 55 -37.70 2.10 7.80
N ALA A 56 -38.61 2.50 8.68
CA ALA A 56 -38.82 3.91 8.99
C ALA A 56 -37.48 4.50 9.44
N VAL A 57 -36.95 5.43 8.64
CA VAL A 57 -35.76 6.21 9.00
C VAL A 57 -36.16 7.09 10.17
N ALA A 58 -35.77 6.68 11.38
CA ALA A 58 -35.86 7.54 12.55
C ALA A 58 -34.98 8.77 12.29
N VAL A 59 -35.62 9.93 12.25
CA VAL A 59 -34.97 11.24 12.17
C VAL A 59 -33.98 11.33 13.33
N PRO A 60 -32.68 11.56 13.09
CA PRO A 60 -31.72 11.71 14.19
C PRO A 60 -32.13 12.92 15.03
N SER A 61 -32.32 12.67 16.32
CA SER A 61 -32.56 13.69 17.34
C SER A 61 -31.39 14.69 17.33
N PRO A 62 -31.62 16.01 17.49
CA PRO A 62 -30.55 16.99 17.50
C PRO A 62 -29.53 16.67 18.58
N THR A 63 -28.28 16.47 18.15
CA THR A 63 -27.11 16.36 19.01
C THR A 63 -27.08 17.57 19.95
N SER A 64 -27.18 17.29 21.24
CA SER A 64 -27.06 18.28 22.31
C SER A 64 -25.67 18.92 22.21
N GLU A 65 -25.67 20.25 22.13
CA GLU A 65 -24.47 21.08 22.21
C GLU A 65 -23.68 20.73 23.48
N PRO A 66 -22.35 20.54 23.41
CA PRO A 66 -21.55 20.25 24.59
C PRO A 66 -21.54 21.48 25.50
N THR A 67 -22.28 21.39 26.62
CA THR A 67 -22.17 22.35 27.73
C THR A 67 -20.72 22.41 28.18
N LEU A 68 -20.08 23.56 27.95
CA LEU A 68 -18.78 23.91 28.52
C LEU A 68 -18.91 23.92 30.05
N VAL A 69 -18.56 22.81 30.70
CA VAL A 69 -18.41 22.77 32.15
C VAL A 69 -17.13 23.53 32.49
N LEU A 70 -17.32 24.74 33.01
CA LEU A 70 -16.25 25.55 33.58
C LEU A 70 -15.65 24.77 34.76
N ALA A 71 -14.47 24.18 34.57
CA ALA A 71 -13.74 23.50 35.63
C ALA A 71 -13.37 24.52 36.71
N ILE A 72 -14.01 24.42 37.88
CA ILE A 72 -13.66 25.18 39.06
C ILE A 72 -12.26 24.70 39.51
N PRO A 73 -11.26 25.59 39.67
CA PRO A 73 -9.94 25.19 40.14
C PRO A 73 -10.05 24.65 41.56
N THR A 74 -9.84 23.34 41.72
CA THR A 74 -9.74 22.70 43.03
C THR A 74 -8.51 23.25 43.76
N PRO A 75 -8.63 23.74 45.02
CA PRO A 75 -7.49 24.16 45.82
C PRO A 75 -6.49 23.00 45.96
N GLY A 76 -5.27 23.21 45.47
CA GLY A 76 -4.19 22.23 45.54
C GLY A 76 -3.81 21.96 47.00
N ILE A 77 -4.03 20.74 47.48
CA ILE A 77 -3.46 20.30 48.76
C ILE A 77 -1.96 20.07 48.52
N THR A 78 -1.13 21.00 48.99
CA THR A 78 0.32 20.87 49.03
C THR A 78 0.70 19.69 49.93
N ARG A 79 0.98 18.53 49.32
CA ARG A 79 1.50 17.35 50.03
C ARG A 79 2.97 17.58 50.40
N ALA A 80 3.31 17.26 51.64
CA ALA A 80 4.68 17.26 52.13
C ALA A 80 5.60 16.37 51.27
N PRO A 81 6.88 16.74 51.08
CA PRO A 81 7.83 15.97 50.30
C PRO A 81 8.04 14.59 50.90
N VAL A 82 7.71 13.54 50.15
CA VAL A 82 8.03 12.15 50.51
C VAL A 82 9.53 11.96 50.35
N VAL A 83 10.24 11.81 51.47
CA VAL A 83 11.65 11.42 51.50
C VAL A 83 11.76 9.98 50.98
N ARG A 84 12.12 9.83 49.70
CA ARG A 84 12.37 8.51 49.09
C ARG A 84 13.71 7.97 49.59
N ALA A 85 13.71 6.73 50.07
CA ALA A 85 14.91 5.99 50.36
C ALA A 85 15.78 5.86 49.08
N PRO A 86 17.13 5.83 49.21
CA PRO A 86 18.03 5.67 48.08
C PRO A 86 17.74 4.34 47.37
N ILE A 87 17.36 4.45 46.08
CA ILE A 87 17.10 3.29 45.21
C ILE A 87 18.43 2.57 45.02
N LYS A 88 18.50 1.29 45.40
CA LYS A 88 19.67 0.44 45.16
C LYS A 88 19.95 0.43 43.66
N THR A 89 21.14 0.88 43.28
CA THR A 89 21.64 0.84 41.91
C THR A 89 21.63 -0.60 41.42
N SER A 90 20.69 -0.94 40.54
CA SER A 90 20.63 -2.24 39.90
C SER A 90 21.84 -2.40 38.98
N THR A 91 22.52 -3.54 39.07
CA THR A 91 23.59 -3.94 38.16
C THR A 91 23.11 -3.82 36.70
N PRO A 92 23.91 -3.23 35.79
CA PRO A 92 23.53 -3.09 34.39
C PRO A 92 23.23 -4.48 33.80
N ILE A 93 21.98 -4.67 33.38
CA ILE A 93 21.56 -5.90 32.70
C ILE A 93 22.24 -5.90 31.33
N LYS A 94 23.08 -6.91 31.08
CA LYS A 94 23.66 -7.16 29.76
C LYS A 94 22.52 -7.51 28.81
N VAL A 95 22.07 -6.55 28.01
CA VAL A 95 21.02 -6.76 27.01
C VAL A 95 21.58 -7.71 25.96
N LEU A 96 21.00 -8.90 25.84
CA LEU A 96 21.32 -9.82 24.75
C LEU A 96 20.82 -9.19 23.44
N PRO A 97 21.62 -9.18 22.36
CA PRO A 97 21.16 -8.64 21.09
C PRO A 97 19.92 -9.43 20.63
N THR A 98 18.83 -8.70 20.34
CA THR A 98 17.66 -9.28 19.68
C THR A 98 18.09 -9.78 18.30
N PRO A 99 17.81 -11.05 17.94
CA PRO A 99 18.14 -11.55 16.62
C PRO A 99 17.43 -10.71 15.56
N THR A 100 18.18 -10.25 14.55
CA THR A 100 17.61 -9.56 13.39
C THR A 100 16.76 -10.57 12.61
N PRO A 101 15.47 -10.29 12.35
CA PRO A 101 14.64 -11.19 11.57
C PRO A 101 15.18 -11.25 10.12
N SER A 102 15.27 -12.47 9.58
CA SER A 102 15.58 -12.71 8.18
C SER A 102 14.28 -12.98 7.44
N PHE A 103 13.95 -12.14 6.46
CA PHE A 103 12.75 -12.32 5.63
C PHE A 103 13.10 -12.91 4.27
N PRO A 104 12.27 -13.82 3.72
CA PRO A 104 12.50 -14.38 2.39
C PRO A 104 12.22 -13.39 1.27
N TYR A 105 11.31 -12.43 1.47
CA TYR A 105 10.97 -11.42 0.45
C TYR A 105 11.61 -10.07 0.78
N HIS A 106 12.23 -9.46 -0.24
CA HIS A 106 12.83 -8.14 -0.18
C HIS A 106 12.04 -7.13 -1.01
N VAL A 107 12.11 -5.87 -0.59
CA VAL A 107 11.44 -4.76 -1.26
C VAL A 107 12.26 -4.30 -2.47
N ASN A 108 11.61 -4.25 -3.63
CA ASN A 108 12.11 -3.62 -4.83
C ASN A 108 11.19 -2.44 -5.16
N PHE A 109 11.48 -1.28 -4.57
CA PHE A 109 10.77 -0.04 -4.89
C PHE A 109 11.14 0.40 -6.30
N SER A 110 10.15 0.52 -7.19
CA SER A 110 10.43 0.82 -8.60
C SER A 110 10.22 2.30 -8.93
N TRP A 111 9.05 2.87 -8.61
CA TRP A 111 8.75 4.27 -8.95
C TRP A 111 7.60 4.85 -8.12
N CYS A 112 7.56 6.19 -8.05
CA CYS A 112 6.36 6.95 -7.74
C CYS A 112 6.15 8.07 -8.75
N GLY A 113 4.91 8.40 -9.05
CA GLY A 113 4.59 9.45 -10.01
C GLY A 113 3.17 10.01 -9.88
N PRO A 114 2.82 10.94 -10.78
CA PRO A 114 1.60 11.73 -10.69
C PRO A 114 0.38 10.92 -11.11
N ASN A 115 -0.72 11.14 -10.40
CA ASN A 115 -2.03 10.58 -10.70
C ASN A 115 -3.13 11.46 -10.10
N TRP A 116 -4.37 11.29 -10.55
CA TRP A 116 -5.53 12.02 -10.03
C TRP A 116 -6.15 11.37 -8.80
N LEU A 117 -5.91 10.07 -8.61
CA LEU A 117 -6.26 9.30 -7.41
C LEU A 117 -5.01 8.77 -6.73
N THR A 118 -5.12 8.34 -5.47
CA THR A 118 -3.96 7.81 -4.73
C THR A 118 -4.02 6.29 -4.65
N PHE A 119 -2.98 5.62 -5.14
CA PHE A 119 -2.91 4.16 -5.06
C PHE A 119 -1.47 3.64 -4.99
N ILE A 120 -1.33 2.42 -4.48
CA ILE A 120 -0.09 1.68 -4.48
C ILE A 120 -0.35 0.32 -5.11
N GLU A 121 0.41 -0.02 -6.14
CA GLU A 121 0.35 -1.32 -6.78
C GLU A 121 1.71 -1.99 -6.81
N GLY A 122 1.74 -3.23 -7.29
CA GLY A 122 2.97 -3.98 -7.36
C GLY A 122 2.75 -5.43 -7.72
N THR A 123 3.85 -6.17 -7.71
CA THR A 123 3.86 -7.62 -7.93
C THR A 123 4.72 -8.30 -6.87
N VAL A 124 4.35 -9.54 -6.55
CA VAL A 124 5.12 -10.41 -5.69
C VAL A 124 5.66 -11.57 -6.52
N THR A 125 6.97 -11.77 -6.50
CA THR A 125 7.65 -12.86 -7.19
C THR A 125 8.45 -13.73 -6.23
N GLN A 126 8.46 -15.03 -6.48
CA GLN A 126 9.29 -16.01 -5.77
C GLN A 126 10.07 -16.78 -6.83
N ASP A 127 11.39 -16.72 -6.74
CA ASP A 127 12.32 -17.32 -7.69
C ASP A 127 12.03 -16.89 -9.14
N GLY A 128 11.69 -15.60 -9.32
CA GLY A 128 11.28 -15.00 -10.60
C GLY A 128 9.85 -15.32 -11.05
N ILE A 129 9.10 -16.16 -10.33
CA ILE A 129 7.73 -16.57 -10.68
C ILE A 129 6.71 -15.76 -9.86
N GLN A 130 5.69 -15.21 -10.53
CA GLN A 130 4.61 -14.47 -9.86
C GLN A 130 3.88 -15.34 -8.82
N ARG A 131 3.73 -14.83 -7.60
CA ARG A 131 3.17 -15.56 -6.46
C ARG A 131 1.82 -15.01 -6.03
N ASN A 132 0.78 -15.82 -6.23
CA ASN A 132 -0.58 -15.55 -5.73
C ASN A 132 -0.74 -15.98 -4.26
N GLY A 133 -1.75 -15.40 -3.60
CA GLY A 133 -2.23 -15.84 -2.29
C GLY A 133 -1.51 -15.23 -1.09
N LEU A 134 -0.47 -14.43 -1.28
CA LEU A 134 0.13 -13.65 -0.18
C LEU A 134 -0.75 -12.44 0.14
N ARG A 135 -0.70 -11.97 1.39
CA ARG A 135 -1.41 -10.76 1.80
C ARG A 135 -0.48 -9.57 1.80
N VAL A 136 -0.86 -8.49 1.14
CA VAL A 136 -0.17 -7.20 1.18
C VAL A 136 -0.91 -6.29 2.15
N ARG A 137 -0.25 -5.93 3.24
CA ARG A 137 -0.78 -4.96 4.21
C ARG A 137 -0.26 -3.58 3.87
N VAL A 138 -1.15 -2.59 3.91
CA VAL A 138 -0.83 -1.17 3.87
C VAL A 138 -1.23 -0.55 5.19
N SER A 139 -0.33 0.19 5.83
CA SER A 139 -0.56 0.82 7.13
C SER A 139 0.01 2.23 7.19
N GLN A 140 -0.44 3.03 8.16
CA GLN A 140 0.11 4.35 8.49
C GLN A 140 1.26 4.29 9.51
N GLY A 141 1.64 3.09 9.96
CA GLY A 141 2.81 2.86 10.81
C GLY A 141 3.51 1.54 10.48
N PRO A 142 4.79 1.39 10.85
CA PRO A 142 5.50 0.12 10.70
C PRO A 142 4.85 -0.93 11.58
N ASP A 143 4.59 -2.12 11.02
CA ASP A 143 3.89 -3.22 11.71
C ASP A 143 2.52 -2.82 12.30
N GLY A 144 1.92 -1.75 11.79
CA GLY A 144 0.61 -1.27 12.21
C GLY A 144 -0.54 -2.15 11.74
N LEU A 145 -1.74 -1.79 12.19
CA LEU A 145 -2.98 -2.35 11.65
C LEU A 145 -3.14 -1.97 10.18
N ALA A 146 -3.84 -2.81 9.41
CA ALA A 146 -4.21 -2.46 8.05
C ALA A 146 -5.04 -1.17 8.06
N ALA A 147 -4.72 -0.24 7.16
CA ALA A 147 -5.48 1.00 7.01
C ALA A 147 -6.95 0.74 6.62
N TRP A 148 -7.20 -0.34 5.86
CA TRP A 148 -8.54 -0.83 5.54
C TRP A 148 -8.63 -2.35 5.67
N ASN A 149 -8.05 -3.08 4.72
CA ASN A 149 -7.98 -4.54 4.70
C ASN A 149 -6.65 -4.95 4.05
N ASP A 150 -6.22 -6.19 4.27
CA ASP A 150 -5.11 -6.75 3.51
C ASP A 150 -5.58 -7.12 2.09
N TYR A 151 -4.73 -6.88 1.08
CA TYR A 151 -5.01 -7.29 -0.29
C TYR A 151 -4.36 -8.65 -0.58
N VAL A 152 -5.11 -9.58 -1.15
CA VAL A 152 -4.56 -10.91 -1.53
C VAL A 152 -3.99 -10.84 -2.94
N THR A 153 -2.71 -11.18 -3.12
CA THR A 153 -2.06 -11.12 -4.43
C THR A 153 -2.69 -12.09 -5.43
N GLY A 154 -2.79 -11.65 -6.68
CA GLY A 154 -3.40 -12.42 -7.77
C GLY A 154 -4.93 -12.56 -7.69
N THR A 155 -5.61 -11.69 -6.92
CA THR A 155 -7.08 -11.63 -6.92
C THR A 155 -7.62 -11.19 -8.29
N ASP A 156 -6.87 -10.34 -9.00
CA ASP A 156 -7.12 -10.01 -10.41
C ASP A 156 -6.49 -11.09 -11.32
N SER A 157 -7.31 -11.81 -12.09
CA SER A 157 -6.86 -12.88 -12.98
C SER A 157 -5.99 -12.38 -14.14
N THR A 158 -6.02 -11.09 -14.44
CA THR A 158 -5.17 -10.46 -15.48
C THR A 158 -3.79 -10.06 -14.95
N LYS A 159 -3.60 -10.05 -13.62
CA LYS A 159 -2.36 -9.64 -12.95
C LYS A 159 -1.90 -10.72 -11.96
N PRO A 160 -1.29 -11.83 -12.41
CA PRO A 160 -0.78 -12.84 -11.51
C PRO A 160 0.33 -12.25 -10.62
N GLY A 161 0.31 -12.60 -9.34
CA GLY A 161 1.17 -12.03 -8.29
C GLY A 161 0.93 -10.55 -8.01
N GLY A 162 0.02 -9.91 -8.75
CA GLY A 162 -0.25 -8.49 -8.68
C GLY A 162 -1.13 -8.10 -7.50
N TYR A 163 -1.00 -6.85 -7.08
CA TYR A 163 -1.92 -6.21 -6.15
C TYR A 163 -2.11 -4.74 -6.48
N THR A 164 -3.26 -4.19 -6.10
CA THR A 164 -3.55 -2.75 -6.22
C THR A 164 -4.36 -2.31 -5.00
N HIS A 165 -3.79 -1.43 -4.19
CA HIS A 165 -4.44 -0.77 -3.07
C HIS A 165 -4.79 0.66 -3.43
N ILE A 166 -6.08 0.95 -3.52
CA ILE A 166 -6.58 2.31 -3.73
C ILE A 166 -6.72 2.95 -2.34
N ILE A 167 -5.91 3.97 -2.07
CA ILE A 167 -5.93 4.74 -0.82
C ILE A 167 -7.12 5.70 -0.83
N ASP A 168 -7.28 6.42 -1.94
CA ASP A 168 -8.39 7.33 -2.17
C ASP A 168 -8.70 7.33 -3.66
N ALA A 169 -9.92 6.90 -4.01
CA ALA A 169 -10.36 6.77 -5.39
C ALA A 169 -10.77 8.10 -6.02
N ASN A 170 -10.95 9.16 -5.22
CA ASN A 170 -11.58 10.41 -5.64
C ASN A 170 -10.64 11.61 -5.58
N ALA A 171 -9.53 11.51 -4.84
CA ALA A 171 -8.61 12.63 -4.67
C ALA A 171 -7.16 12.19 -4.40
N PRO A 172 -6.19 13.11 -4.61
CA PRO A 172 -4.88 13.04 -4.01
C PRO A 172 -4.97 12.92 -2.48
N HIS A 173 -4.17 12.03 -1.90
CA HIS A 173 -4.18 11.72 -0.48
C HIS A 173 -2.75 11.58 0.01
N GLY A 174 -2.34 12.55 0.82
CA GLY A 174 -0.98 12.61 1.36
C GLY A 174 -0.83 11.70 2.57
N GLY A 175 0.31 11.02 2.65
CA GLY A 175 0.58 10.11 3.76
C GLY A 175 1.95 9.47 3.68
N THR A 176 2.36 8.87 4.79
CA THR A 176 3.46 7.91 4.80
C THR A 176 2.85 6.52 4.99
N TRP A 177 3.07 5.66 4.01
CA TRP A 177 2.49 4.34 3.92
C TRP A 177 3.58 3.30 4.08
N TYR A 178 3.32 2.34 4.95
CA TYR A 178 4.19 1.21 5.20
C TYR A 178 3.55 -0.03 4.61
N LEU A 179 4.30 -0.78 3.80
CA LEU A 179 3.81 -1.96 3.11
C LEU A 179 4.68 -3.16 3.41
N TRP A 180 4.05 -4.30 3.65
CA TRP A 180 4.74 -5.58 3.82
C TRP A 180 3.85 -6.76 3.45
N LEU A 181 4.48 -7.91 3.29
CA LEU A 181 3.83 -9.18 3.02
C LEU A 181 3.54 -9.94 4.30
N ILE A 182 2.38 -10.57 4.34
CA ILE A 182 1.92 -11.45 5.39
C ILE A 182 1.62 -12.81 4.76
N ASP A 183 2.17 -13.87 5.36
CA ASP A 183 1.79 -15.24 5.00
C ASP A 183 0.39 -15.53 5.57
N PRO A 184 -0.60 -15.87 4.73
CA PRO A 184 -1.97 -16.14 5.20
C PRO A 184 -2.08 -17.35 6.14
N GLN A 185 -1.12 -18.29 6.11
CA GLN A 185 -1.14 -19.49 6.95
C GLN A 185 -0.69 -19.18 8.37
N THR A 186 0.42 -18.46 8.50
CA THR A 186 1.03 -18.14 9.80
C THR A 186 0.56 -16.80 10.36
N ASN A 187 -0.05 -15.94 9.53
CA ASN A 187 -0.34 -14.53 9.82
C ASN A 187 0.89 -13.74 10.29
N GLN A 188 2.10 -14.18 9.92
CA GLN A 188 3.33 -13.45 10.23
C GLN A 188 3.84 -12.66 9.03
N ARG A 189 4.57 -11.58 9.31
CA ARG A 189 5.28 -10.81 8.29
C ARG A 189 6.38 -11.68 7.67
N VAL A 190 6.43 -11.70 6.34
CA VAL A 190 7.42 -12.48 5.57
C VAL A 190 8.25 -11.62 4.61
N SER A 191 8.22 -10.30 4.76
CA SER A 191 9.05 -9.37 3.99
C SER A 191 9.65 -8.26 4.84
N ASP A 192 10.60 -7.55 4.25
CA ASP A 192 10.95 -6.19 4.68
C ASP A 192 9.75 -5.24 4.54
N ILE A 193 9.81 -4.09 5.24
CA ILE A 193 8.81 -3.02 5.11
C ILE A 193 9.25 -2.03 4.03
N ALA A 194 8.40 -1.82 3.03
CA ALA A 194 8.52 -0.69 2.10
C ALA A 194 7.90 0.57 2.71
N THR A 195 8.52 1.73 2.48
CA THR A 195 7.96 3.03 2.88
C THR A 195 7.67 3.87 1.63
N VAL A 196 6.44 4.34 1.50
CA VAL A 196 5.98 5.18 0.38
C VAL A 196 5.44 6.47 0.96
N LYS A 197 5.89 7.62 0.45
CA LYS A 197 5.37 8.93 0.84
C LYS A 197 4.59 9.54 -0.32
N THR A 198 3.28 9.71 -0.16
CA THR A 198 2.43 10.38 -1.16
C THR A 198 2.19 11.85 -0.79
N ASP A 199 1.96 12.68 -1.79
CA ASP A 199 1.71 14.11 -1.60
C ASP A 199 0.23 14.40 -1.31
N PRO A 200 -0.10 15.44 -0.53
CA PRO A 200 -1.49 15.79 -0.23
C PRO A 200 -2.25 16.42 -1.40
N LYS A 201 -1.53 16.84 -2.45
CA LYS A 201 -2.08 17.48 -3.65
C LYS A 201 -1.25 17.09 -4.85
N ARG A 202 -1.89 16.94 -6.01
CA ARG A 202 -1.19 16.93 -7.31
C ARG A 202 -0.81 18.37 -7.64
N GLN A 203 0.46 18.72 -7.51
CA GLN A 203 0.96 20.06 -7.86
C GLN A 203 1.49 20.09 -9.29
N ASP A 204 2.14 19.01 -9.72
CA ASP A 204 2.80 18.89 -11.01
C ASP A 204 3.04 17.41 -11.39
N GLU A 205 3.83 17.19 -12.43
CA GLU A 205 4.25 15.86 -12.89
C GLU A 205 5.28 15.18 -11.98
N THR A 206 5.74 15.83 -10.90
CA THR A 206 6.66 15.26 -9.91
C THR A 206 5.95 14.77 -8.64
N SER A 207 4.67 15.10 -8.50
CA SER A 207 3.87 14.73 -7.33
C SER A 207 3.69 13.21 -7.25
N CYS A 208 3.88 12.63 -6.07
CA CYS A 208 3.74 11.20 -5.82
C CYS A 208 2.31 10.85 -5.40
N GLN A 209 1.52 10.30 -6.33
CA GLN A 209 0.13 9.84 -6.09
C GLN A 209 -0.07 8.36 -6.44
N SER A 210 0.75 7.82 -7.36
CA SER A 210 0.78 6.40 -7.68
C SER A 210 2.18 5.85 -7.44
N ALA A 211 2.28 4.77 -6.67
CA ALA A 211 3.55 4.10 -6.42
C ALA A 211 3.52 2.63 -6.85
N ASN A 212 4.65 2.12 -7.33
CA ASN A 212 4.83 0.72 -7.65
C ASN A 212 5.91 0.10 -6.75
N VAL A 213 5.50 -0.88 -5.96
CA VAL A 213 6.35 -1.55 -4.96
C VAL A 213 6.33 -3.04 -5.25
N ASN A 214 7.47 -3.60 -5.65
CA ASN A 214 7.55 -5.04 -5.89
C ASN A 214 8.20 -5.74 -4.71
N PHE A 215 7.86 -7.01 -4.52
CA PHE A 215 8.53 -7.88 -3.55
C PHE A 215 9.08 -9.09 -4.28
N SER A 216 10.34 -9.43 -4.05
CA SER A 216 10.94 -10.64 -4.62
C SER A 216 11.77 -11.40 -3.62
N THR A 217 11.86 -12.71 -3.78
CA THR A 217 12.98 -13.46 -3.22
C THR A 217 14.25 -13.16 -4.02
N PRO A 218 15.45 -13.34 -3.43
CA PRO A 218 16.71 -13.25 -4.16
C PRO A 218 16.84 -14.34 -5.23
#